data_AF-A0A521APE1-F1
#
_entry.id   AF-A0A521APE1-F1
#
_cell.length_a   1.000
_cell.length_b   1.000
_cell.length_c   1.000
_cell.angle_alpha   90.00
_cell.angle_beta   90.00
_cell.angle_gamma   90.00
#
_symmetry.space_group_name_H-M   'P 1'
#
loop_
_entity.id
_entity.type
_entity.pdbx_description
1 polymer ?
#
loop_
_entity_poly.entity_id
_entity_poly.type
_entity_poly.pdbx_seq_one_letter_code
_entity_poly.pdbx_strand_id
1 'polypeptide(L)'
;MTSKTNKPVKAKLLPDDPFFPLIQDAYRVFKRPKPSNIEVCEGCCMEPDIEADFFHPPIQELPLHYLQDWFFAASDPGGIAKNTWAYLLPRVLEVLACGEEVSSVGIEVSLSRYPTGQARNWSSEEWRVLDDFQKRFLLKAIEGGSEECLDDTLCMFRLGGWPMDGLLAQVAAVKTATLAERFWQDWCYGYAPSVWITAFWESPDGTAAFDFYTSEVMYRRMQQLAFDDGTPPELSEKALMVAEVIEANATWNQPDQ
;
A
#
# COMPACT_ATOMS: atom_id res chain seq x y z
N MET A 1 20.60 35.77 9.07
CA MET A 1 19.26 35.54 8.47
C MET A 1 19.47 34.95 7.10
N THR A 2 19.76 33.64 7.05
CA THR A 2 19.90 32.89 5.81
C THR A 2 18.50 32.55 5.29
N SER A 3 18.25 32.89 4.03
CA SER A 3 17.02 32.60 3.30
C SER A 3 16.64 31.13 3.48
N LYS A 4 15.50 30.84 4.14
CA LYS A 4 14.83 29.53 4.11
C LYS A 4 14.52 29.25 2.64
N THR A 5 15.37 28.48 1.97
CA THR A 5 15.10 27.98 0.63
C THR A 5 13.86 27.10 0.74
N ASN A 6 12.73 27.57 0.20
CA ASN A 6 11.53 26.76 0.02
C ASN A 6 11.93 25.54 -0.80
N LYS A 7 12.17 24.41 -0.13
CA LYS A 7 12.37 23.12 -0.79
C LYS A 7 11.07 22.83 -1.56
N PRO A 8 11.16 22.29 -2.79
CA PRO A 8 9.98 22.02 -3.60
C PRO A 8 9.05 21.03 -2.87
N VAL A 9 7.73 21.28 -2.97
CA VAL A 9 6.71 20.33 -2.55
C VAL A 9 6.77 19.14 -3.53
N LYS A 10 7.57 18.12 -3.20
CA LYS A 10 7.70 16.87 -3.95
C LYS A 10 6.40 16.05 -3.95
N ALA A 11 6.31 15.03 -4.79
CA ALA A 11 5.18 14.09 -4.83
C ALA A 11 3.81 14.79 -5.03
N LYS A 12 3.70 15.57 -6.11
CA LYS A 12 2.44 16.20 -6.53
C LYS A 12 1.98 15.55 -7.81
N LEU A 13 0.72 15.12 -7.84
CA LEU A 13 0.15 14.53 -9.05
C LEU A 13 -0.03 15.58 -10.14
N LEU A 14 0.31 15.19 -11.36
CA LEU A 14 -0.01 15.97 -12.54
C LEU A 14 -1.49 15.76 -12.93
N PRO A 15 -2.14 16.73 -13.60
CA PRO A 15 -3.56 16.62 -13.96
C PRO A 15 -3.94 15.44 -14.86
N ASP A 16 -2.98 14.86 -15.57
CA ASP A 16 -3.14 13.69 -16.44
C ASP A 16 -2.95 12.35 -15.71
N ASP A 17 -2.55 12.36 -14.43
CA ASP A 17 -2.43 11.15 -13.64
C ASP A 17 -3.82 10.53 -13.35
N PRO A 18 -4.01 9.20 -13.50
CA PRO A 18 -5.28 8.52 -13.23
C PRO A 18 -5.85 8.73 -11.81
N PHE A 19 -5.00 9.00 -10.82
CA PHE A 19 -5.40 9.28 -9.43
C PHE A 19 -5.76 10.75 -9.21
N PHE A 20 -5.39 11.66 -10.11
CA PHE A 20 -5.56 13.10 -9.90
C PHE A 20 -6.99 13.51 -9.53
N PRO A 21 -8.06 13.07 -10.24
CA PRO A 21 -9.43 13.43 -9.88
C PRO A 21 -9.83 12.93 -8.50
N LEU A 22 -9.37 11.73 -8.13
CA LEU A 22 -9.67 11.11 -6.84
C LEU A 22 -8.97 11.84 -5.69
N ILE A 23 -7.73 12.28 -5.90
CA ILE A 23 -6.98 13.07 -4.91
C ILE A 23 -7.57 14.47 -4.74
N GLN A 24 -8.04 15.11 -5.81
CA GLN A 24 -8.81 16.36 -5.69
C GLN A 24 -10.08 16.17 -4.85
N ASP A 25 -10.78 15.06 -5.05
CA ASP A 25 -11.92 14.67 -4.22
C ASP A 25 -11.52 14.46 -2.76
N ALA A 26 -10.38 13.80 -2.49
CA ALA A 26 -9.86 13.61 -1.14
C ALA A 26 -9.63 14.97 -0.44
N TYR A 27 -8.93 15.91 -1.08
CA TYR A 27 -8.71 17.24 -0.51
C TYR A 27 -10.00 18.02 -0.23
N ARG A 28 -11.06 17.76 -1.01
CA ARG A 28 -12.37 18.37 -0.81
C ARG A 28 -13.14 17.74 0.36
N VAL A 29 -13.27 16.42 0.41
CA VAL A 29 -14.12 15.72 1.39
C VAL A 29 -13.49 15.66 2.79
N PHE A 30 -12.16 15.56 2.86
CA PHE A 30 -11.42 15.57 4.12
C PHE A 30 -11.00 16.99 4.56
N LYS A 31 -11.69 18.02 4.06
CA LYS A 31 -11.45 19.40 4.49
C LYS A 31 -11.81 19.56 5.97
N ARG A 32 -10.81 19.52 6.85
CA ARG A 32 -10.93 19.67 8.30
C ARG A 32 -10.29 20.97 8.78
N PRO A 33 -10.69 21.49 9.96
CA PRO A 33 -9.90 22.50 10.65
C PRO A 33 -8.47 21.99 10.85
N LYS A 34 -7.49 22.87 10.65
CA LYS A 34 -6.08 22.58 10.91
C LYS A 34 -5.91 22.18 12.39
N PRO A 35 -5.29 21.03 12.70
CA PRO A 35 -5.03 20.61 14.07
C PRO A 35 -4.10 21.59 14.80
N SER A 36 -4.21 21.63 16.13
CA SER A 36 -3.38 22.50 16.98
C SER A 36 -2.12 21.82 17.52
N ASN A 37 -2.01 20.50 17.41
CA ASN A 37 -0.87 19.70 17.80
C ASN A 37 -0.66 18.58 16.78
N ILE A 38 0.54 18.02 16.74
CA ILE A 38 0.95 17.02 15.73
C ILE A 38 0.69 15.57 16.16
N GLU A 39 0.32 15.36 17.43
CA GLU A 39 -0.06 14.05 18.01
C GLU A 39 0.99 12.93 17.89
N VAL A 40 2.24 13.32 17.68
CA VAL A 40 3.42 12.44 17.72
C VAL A 40 4.38 12.97 18.79
N CYS A 41 5.48 12.25 19.03
CA CYS A 41 6.48 12.63 20.02
C CYS A 41 7.14 13.98 19.66
N GLU A 42 6.89 14.98 20.51
CA GLU A 42 7.44 16.33 20.41
C GLU A 42 8.77 16.46 21.18
N GLY A 43 9.70 17.26 20.66
CA GLY A 43 10.99 17.59 21.27
C GLY A 43 12.05 16.49 21.19
N CYS A 44 11.82 15.40 20.45
CA CYS A 44 12.76 14.28 20.36
C CYS A 44 12.82 13.61 18.98
N CYS A 45 11.66 13.25 18.42
CA CYS A 45 11.63 12.38 17.23
C CYS A 45 11.57 13.14 15.90
N MET A 46 11.32 14.46 15.92
CA MET A 46 11.26 15.29 14.72
C MET A 46 12.41 16.30 14.71
N GLU A 47 12.78 16.76 13.51
CA GLU A 47 13.69 17.90 13.38
C GLU A 47 13.01 19.14 13.99
N PRO A 48 13.65 19.88 14.92
CA PRO A 48 12.98 20.97 15.65
C PRO A 48 12.35 22.04 14.77
N ASP A 49 12.97 22.34 13.62
CA ASP A 49 12.44 23.31 12.65
C ASP A 49 11.22 22.78 11.89
N ILE A 50 11.14 21.46 11.67
CA ILE A 50 9.96 20.81 11.06
C ILE A 50 8.84 20.74 12.09
N GLU A 51 9.13 20.30 13.32
CA GLU A 51 8.15 20.19 14.41
C GLU A 51 7.44 21.52 14.66
N ALA A 52 8.21 22.62 14.75
CA ALA A 52 7.67 23.96 14.98
C ALA A 52 6.88 24.53 13.79
N ASP A 53 7.14 24.05 12.56
CA ASP A 53 6.55 24.57 11.32
C ASP A 53 5.53 23.59 10.69
N PHE A 54 5.31 22.41 11.27
CA PHE A 54 4.66 21.28 10.59
C PHE A 54 3.29 21.63 10.01
N PHE A 55 2.44 22.28 10.79
CA PHE A 55 1.13 22.75 10.34
C PHE A 55 1.13 24.20 9.85
N HIS A 56 2.27 24.85 9.65
CA HIS A 56 2.29 26.19 9.05
C HIS A 56 1.77 26.17 7.59
N PRO A 57 2.28 25.29 6.70
CA PRO A 57 1.78 25.19 5.32
C PRO A 57 0.30 24.80 5.25
N PRO A 58 -0.41 25.19 4.17
CA PRO A 58 -1.64 24.50 3.78
C PRO A 58 -1.35 23.01 3.52
N ILE A 59 -2.29 22.12 3.85
CA ILE A 59 -2.07 20.67 3.71
C ILE A 59 -1.68 20.23 2.28
N GLN A 60 -2.19 20.92 1.26
CA GLN A 60 -1.86 20.69 -0.15
C GLN A 60 -0.40 20.98 -0.49
N GLU A 61 0.24 21.84 0.30
CA GLU A 61 1.60 22.33 0.16
C GLU A 61 2.54 21.77 1.25
N LEU A 62 2.06 20.80 2.05
CA LEU A 62 2.89 20.18 3.08
C LEU A 62 4.07 19.44 2.40
N PRO A 63 5.33 19.83 2.67
CA PRO A 63 6.48 19.21 2.03
C PRO A 63 6.56 17.71 2.35
N LEU A 64 6.98 16.89 1.38
CA LEU A 64 7.12 15.44 1.58
C LEU A 64 8.00 15.10 2.80
N HIS A 65 9.15 15.76 2.94
CA HIS A 65 10.05 15.53 4.07
C HIS A 65 9.44 15.89 5.43
N TYR A 66 8.44 16.79 5.50
CA TYR A 66 7.72 17.05 6.76
C TYR A 66 6.89 15.82 7.12
N LEU A 67 6.16 15.28 6.14
CA LEU A 67 5.35 14.08 6.32
C LEU A 67 6.22 12.88 6.71
N GLN A 68 7.38 12.70 6.06
CA GLN A 68 8.35 11.64 6.38
C GLN A 68 8.89 11.75 7.80
N ASP A 69 9.25 12.96 8.25
CA ASP A 69 9.72 13.20 9.62
C ASP A 69 8.61 12.92 10.66
N TRP A 70 7.36 13.27 10.33
CA TRP A 70 6.19 12.94 11.16
C TRP A 70 5.91 11.43 11.19
N PHE A 71 6.09 10.72 10.09
CA PHE A 71 5.97 9.25 10.04
C PHE A 71 7.14 8.53 10.73
N PHE A 72 8.30 9.17 10.87
CA PHE A 72 9.39 8.64 11.70
C PHE A 72 9.10 8.82 13.20
N ALA A 73 8.33 9.84 13.57
CA ALA A 73 8.04 10.14 14.96
C ALA A 73 7.18 9.06 15.64
N ALA A 74 7.55 8.72 16.88
CA ALA A 74 6.75 7.82 17.71
C ALA A 74 5.35 8.44 17.96
N SER A 75 4.30 7.63 17.95
CA SER A 75 2.95 8.04 18.36
C SER A 75 2.47 7.15 19.49
N ASP A 76 1.35 7.54 20.11
CA ASP A 76 0.67 6.67 21.07
C ASP A 76 0.34 5.30 20.44
N PRO A 77 0.42 4.20 21.22
CA PRO A 77 0.04 2.87 20.73
C PRO A 77 -1.41 2.76 20.25
N GLY A 78 -2.29 3.66 20.71
CA GLY A 78 -3.67 3.77 20.27
C GLY A 78 -3.85 4.44 18.90
N GLY A 79 -2.75 4.89 18.28
CA GLY A 79 -2.75 5.65 17.03
C GLY A 79 -3.00 7.15 17.23
N ILE A 80 -3.27 7.82 16.12
CA ILE A 80 -3.52 9.26 16.04
C ILE A 80 -5.04 9.52 16.11
N ALA A 81 -5.46 10.65 16.67
CA ALA A 81 -6.86 11.03 16.66
C ALA A 81 -7.37 11.22 15.22
N LYS A 82 -8.63 10.84 15.01
CA LYS A 82 -9.29 10.91 13.70
C LYS A 82 -9.16 12.27 13.04
N ASN A 83 -9.29 13.37 13.78
CA ASN A 83 -9.27 14.72 13.20
C ASN A 83 -7.91 15.05 12.59
N THR A 84 -6.82 14.71 13.28
CA THR A 84 -5.44 14.95 12.84
C THR A 84 -5.10 14.03 11.67
N TRP A 85 -5.45 12.75 11.77
CA TRP A 85 -5.27 11.81 10.66
C TRP A 85 -6.07 12.23 9.41
N ALA A 86 -7.36 12.52 9.55
CA ALA A 86 -8.22 12.94 8.45
C ALA A 86 -7.74 14.24 7.79
N TYR A 87 -7.17 15.17 8.57
CA TYR A 87 -6.55 16.38 8.01
C TYR A 87 -5.33 16.04 7.14
N LEU A 88 -4.47 15.12 7.58
CA LEU A 88 -3.26 14.71 6.85
C LEU A 88 -3.54 13.78 5.66
N LEU A 89 -4.61 12.99 5.74
CA LEU A 89 -4.88 11.87 4.85
C LEU A 89 -4.87 12.21 3.36
N PRO A 90 -5.46 13.31 2.85
CA PRO A 90 -5.38 13.65 1.43
C PRO A 90 -3.95 13.78 0.91
N ARG A 91 -3.04 14.32 1.75
CA ARG A 91 -1.64 14.46 1.40
C ARG A 91 -0.93 13.11 1.40
N VAL A 92 -1.22 12.25 2.37
CA VAL A 92 -0.72 10.86 2.41
C VAL A 92 -1.13 10.11 1.14
N LEU A 93 -2.41 10.17 0.76
CA LEU A 93 -2.92 9.51 -0.43
C LEU A 93 -2.28 10.06 -1.73
N GLU A 94 -2.04 11.37 -1.81
CA GLU A 94 -1.35 11.97 -2.95
C GLU A 94 0.10 11.48 -3.09
N VAL A 95 0.83 11.41 -1.98
CA VAL A 95 2.21 10.91 -1.95
C VAL A 95 2.26 9.46 -2.40
N LEU A 96 1.38 8.61 -1.85
CA LEU A 96 1.28 7.21 -2.25
C LEU A 96 0.94 7.07 -3.74
N ALA A 97 -0.02 7.85 -4.26
CA ALA A 97 -0.39 7.80 -5.67
C ALA A 97 0.77 8.15 -6.61
N CYS A 98 1.69 9.03 -6.17
CA CYS A 98 2.91 9.38 -6.90
C CYS A 98 3.95 8.24 -6.92
N GLY A 99 3.75 7.16 -6.15
CA GLY A 99 4.76 6.12 -5.95
C GLY A 99 5.89 6.56 -5.02
N GLU A 100 5.63 7.52 -4.13
CA GLU A 100 6.61 8.03 -3.18
C GLU A 100 6.28 7.52 -1.77
N GLU A 101 7.32 7.35 -0.95
CA GLU A 101 7.18 6.83 0.41
C GLU A 101 6.87 7.94 1.41
N VAL A 102 5.80 7.78 2.18
CA VAL A 102 5.53 8.63 3.36
C VAL A 102 6.36 8.22 4.57
N SER A 103 6.89 6.99 4.59
CA SER A 103 7.66 6.43 5.71
C SER A 103 8.91 5.75 5.17
N SER A 104 10.08 6.06 5.73
CA SER A 104 11.35 5.41 5.35
C SER A 104 11.47 3.97 5.83
N VAL A 105 10.45 3.46 6.52
CA VAL A 105 10.41 2.10 7.07
C VAL A 105 9.80 1.12 6.07
N GLY A 106 9.03 1.61 5.09
CA GLY A 106 8.31 0.80 4.10
C GLY A 106 6.88 1.30 3.88
N ILE A 107 6.29 0.93 2.75
CA ILE A 107 4.93 1.33 2.36
C ILE A 107 3.87 0.75 3.31
N GLU A 108 4.13 -0.37 3.96
CA GLU A 108 3.21 -1.13 4.81
C GLU A 108 2.63 -0.29 5.96
N VAL A 109 3.42 0.63 6.51
CA VAL A 109 2.99 1.45 7.65
C VAL A 109 2.29 2.75 7.23
N SER A 110 2.15 3.01 5.93
CA SER A 110 1.66 4.29 5.41
C SER A 110 0.22 4.63 5.78
N LEU A 111 -0.60 3.62 6.10
CA LEU A 111 -2.01 3.80 6.49
C LEU A 111 -2.32 3.32 7.92
N SER A 112 -1.29 2.91 8.70
CA SER A 112 -1.47 2.24 10.00
C SER A 112 -1.64 3.18 11.20
N ARG A 113 -1.44 4.49 11.02
CA ARG A 113 -1.55 5.50 12.10
C ARG A 113 -2.99 5.71 12.60
N TYR A 114 -3.99 5.19 11.88
CA TYR A 114 -5.40 5.19 12.23
C TYR A 114 -6.12 4.04 11.51
N PRO A 115 -7.19 3.45 12.06
CA PRO A 115 -8.02 2.44 11.39
C PRO A 115 -8.79 3.00 10.17
N THR A 116 -8.05 3.27 9.10
CA THR A 116 -8.50 3.91 7.86
C THR A 116 -9.45 3.03 7.05
N GLY A 117 -9.26 1.72 7.04
CA GLY A 117 -10.10 0.75 6.33
C GLY A 117 -11.42 0.40 7.02
N GLN A 118 -11.76 1.06 8.12
CA GLN A 118 -13.01 0.79 8.84
C GLN A 118 -14.09 1.79 8.41
N ALA A 119 -15.00 1.39 7.52
CA ALA A 119 -16.06 2.25 6.96
C ALA A 119 -16.86 3.04 8.02
N ARG A 120 -17.14 2.45 9.18
CA ARG A 120 -17.85 3.09 10.31
C ARG A 120 -17.16 4.35 10.85
N ASN A 121 -15.85 4.50 10.62
CA ASN A 121 -15.08 5.64 11.06
C ASN A 121 -15.26 6.84 10.13
N TRP A 122 -15.97 6.71 9.01
CA TRP A 122 -16.00 7.71 7.95
C TRP A 122 -17.44 8.09 7.58
N SER A 123 -17.63 9.30 7.09
CA SER A 123 -18.87 9.63 6.37
C SER A 123 -18.93 8.85 5.06
N SER A 124 -20.11 8.75 4.45
CA SER A 124 -20.27 8.04 3.17
C SER A 124 -19.43 8.64 2.05
N GLU A 125 -19.22 9.96 2.03
CA GLU A 125 -18.38 10.62 1.02
C GLU A 125 -16.89 10.35 1.23
N GLU A 126 -16.42 10.42 2.48
CA GLU A 126 -15.03 10.08 2.85
C GLU A 126 -14.74 8.61 2.56
N TRP A 127 -15.63 7.71 2.96
CA TRP A 127 -15.46 6.28 2.70
C TRP A 127 -15.42 5.97 1.21
N ARG A 128 -16.26 6.61 0.39
CA ARG A 128 -16.24 6.43 -1.07
C ARG A 128 -14.86 6.74 -1.64
N VAL A 129 -14.20 7.80 -1.17
CA VAL A 129 -12.85 8.16 -1.62
C VAL A 129 -11.83 7.10 -1.20
N LEU A 130 -11.90 6.62 0.04
CA LEU A 130 -10.97 5.60 0.55
C LEU A 130 -11.15 4.24 -0.11
N ASP A 131 -12.39 3.84 -0.34
CA ASP A 131 -12.75 2.59 -1.04
C ASP A 131 -12.31 2.62 -2.51
N ASP A 132 -12.54 3.74 -3.21
CA ASP A 132 -12.10 3.93 -4.60
C ASP A 132 -10.56 3.99 -4.68
N PHE A 133 -9.90 4.66 -3.73
CA PHE A 133 -8.44 4.69 -3.65
C PHE A 133 -7.86 3.30 -3.44
N GLN A 134 -8.35 2.55 -2.45
CA GLN A 134 -7.86 1.21 -2.15
C GLN A 134 -7.97 0.31 -3.38
N LYS A 135 -9.12 0.28 -4.05
CA LYS A 135 -9.36 -0.57 -5.22
C LYS A 135 -8.44 -0.21 -6.38
N ARG A 136 -8.31 1.08 -6.70
CA ARG A 136 -7.44 1.55 -7.79
C ARG A 136 -5.97 1.32 -7.49
N PHE A 137 -5.55 1.57 -6.26
CA PHE A 137 -4.16 1.40 -5.86
C PHE A 137 -3.77 -0.08 -5.86
N LEU A 138 -4.62 -0.95 -5.30
CA LEU A 138 -4.39 -2.39 -5.34
C LEU A 138 -4.35 -2.91 -6.78
N LEU A 139 -5.27 -2.46 -7.65
CA LEU A 139 -5.25 -2.84 -9.06
C LEU A 139 -3.97 -2.37 -9.77
N LYS A 140 -3.55 -1.10 -9.56
CA LYS A 140 -2.29 -0.56 -10.09
C LYS A 140 -1.09 -1.38 -9.62
N ALA A 141 -1.07 -1.78 -8.35
CA ALA A 141 -0.03 -2.69 -7.83
C ALA A 141 -0.07 -4.02 -8.60
N ILE A 142 -1.23 -4.68 -8.71
CA ILE A 142 -1.33 -5.96 -9.43
C ILE A 142 -0.92 -5.84 -10.91
N GLU A 143 -1.24 -4.74 -11.58
CA GLU A 143 -0.91 -4.51 -12.99
C GLU A 143 0.56 -4.13 -13.24
N GLY A 144 1.41 -4.11 -12.20
CA GLY A 144 2.83 -3.76 -12.31
C GLY A 144 3.08 -2.26 -12.51
N GLY A 145 2.08 -1.42 -12.26
CA GLY A 145 2.19 0.04 -12.32
C GLY A 145 2.84 0.66 -11.07
N SER A 146 3.31 -0.17 -10.14
CA SER A 146 3.99 0.23 -8.90
C SER A 146 5.32 -0.52 -8.80
N GLU A 147 6.36 0.15 -8.31
CA GLU A 147 7.66 -0.49 -8.01
C GLU A 147 7.56 -1.41 -6.77
N GLU A 148 6.60 -1.14 -5.89
CA GLU A 148 6.33 -1.90 -4.66
C GLU A 148 5.84 -3.31 -4.94
N CYS A 149 6.21 -4.27 -4.09
CA CYS A 149 5.69 -5.64 -4.06
C CYS A 149 4.17 -5.66 -3.81
N LEU A 150 3.46 -6.64 -4.38
CA LEU A 150 2.02 -6.78 -4.14
C LEU A 150 1.74 -7.09 -2.66
N ASP A 151 2.62 -7.87 -2.03
CA ASP A 151 2.50 -8.24 -0.63
C ASP A 151 2.55 -7.02 0.30
N ASP A 152 3.49 -6.10 0.07
CA ASP A 152 3.63 -4.87 0.86
C ASP A 152 2.39 -3.98 0.73
N THR A 153 1.80 -3.92 -0.48
CA THR A 153 0.55 -3.19 -0.73
C THR A 153 -0.63 -3.82 0.01
N LEU A 154 -0.74 -5.15 0.02
CA LEU A 154 -1.78 -5.88 0.77
C LEU A 154 -1.60 -5.68 2.28
N CYS A 155 -0.36 -5.73 2.76
CA CYS A 155 0.00 -5.48 4.15
C CYS A 155 -0.39 -4.06 4.56
N MET A 156 -0.08 -3.05 3.73
CA MET A 156 -0.46 -1.66 3.96
C MET A 156 -1.96 -1.50 4.19
N PHE A 157 -2.78 -2.10 3.32
CA PHE A 157 -4.24 -2.02 3.48
C PHE A 157 -4.73 -2.84 4.68
N ARG A 158 -4.15 -4.01 4.96
CA ARG A 158 -4.53 -4.77 6.15
C ARG A 158 -4.24 -4.01 7.44
N LEU A 159 -3.04 -3.44 7.57
CA LEU A 159 -2.62 -2.62 8.72
C LEU A 159 -3.44 -1.34 8.82
N GLY A 160 -3.84 -0.77 7.68
CA GLY A 160 -4.83 0.31 7.63
C GLY A 160 -6.23 -0.11 8.10
N GLY A 161 -6.51 -1.40 8.23
CA GLY A 161 -7.76 -1.94 8.79
C GLY A 161 -8.79 -2.41 7.76
N TRP A 162 -8.40 -2.60 6.49
CA TRP A 162 -9.26 -3.28 5.51
C TRP A 162 -9.36 -4.79 5.84
N PRO A 163 -10.51 -5.43 5.54
CA PRO A 163 -10.70 -6.85 5.80
C PRO A 163 -9.85 -7.70 4.84
N MET A 164 -9.07 -8.64 5.39
CA MET A 164 -8.18 -9.53 4.64
C MET A 164 -8.92 -10.25 3.49
N ASP A 165 -10.02 -10.92 3.79
CA ASP A 165 -10.81 -11.67 2.79
C ASP A 165 -11.22 -10.79 1.60
N GLY A 166 -11.55 -9.52 1.86
CA GLY A 166 -11.92 -8.57 0.82
C GLY A 166 -10.75 -8.14 -0.05
N LEU A 167 -9.54 -8.08 0.49
CA LEU A 167 -8.32 -7.79 -0.26
C LEU A 167 -7.92 -9.00 -1.12
N LEU A 168 -7.88 -10.20 -0.53
CA LEU A 168 -7.53 -11.43 -1.26
C LEU A 168 -8.55 -11.78 -2.35
N ALA A 169 -9.84 -11.53 -2.11
CA ALA A 169 -10.88 -11.71 -3.13
C ALA A 169 -10.68 -10.76 -4.33
N GLN A 170 -10.21 -9.53 -4.10
CA GLN A 170 -9.87 -8.60 -5.20
C GLN A 170 -8.71 -9.14 -6.04
N VAL A 171 -7.64 -9.62 -5.40
CA VAL A 171 -6.51 -10.25 -6.10
C VAL A 171 -6.97 -11.47 -6.88
N ALA A 172 -7.75 -12.36 -6.26
CA ALA A 172 -8.26 -13.57 -6.88
C ALA A 172 -9.13 -13.29 -8.12
N ALA A 173 -9.86 -12.17 -8.13
CA ALA A 173 -10.73 -11.77 -9.23
C ALA A 173 -9.97 -11.25 -10.47
N VAL A 174 -8.68 -10.91 -10.34
CA VAL A 174 -7.87 -10.45 -11.48
C VAL A 174 -7.60 -11.59 -12.46
N LYS A 175 -7.45 -11.23 -13.74
CA LYS A 175 -7.13 -12.16 -14.82
C LYS A 175 -5.83 -12.91 -14.50
N THR A 176 -5.83 -14.23 -14.77
CA THR A 176 -4.68 -15.09 -14.48
C THR A 176 -3.39 -14.62 -15.17
N ALA A 177 -3.48 -14.11 -16.41
CA ALA A 177 -2.32 -13.57 -17.13
C ALA A 177 -1.63 -12.42 -16.36
N THR A 178 -2.41 -11.46 -15.88
CA THR A 178 -1.88 -10.32 -15.09
C THR A 178 -1.27 -10.80 -13.77
N LEU A 179 -1.93 -11.74 -13.09
CA LEU A 179 -1.38 -12.32 -11.85
C LEU A 179 -0.08 -13.08 -12.10
N ALA A 180 0.03 -13.82 -13.21
CA ALA A 180 1.24 -14.55 -13.56
C ALA A 180 2.43 -13.59 -13.79
N GLU A 181 2.21 -12.48 -14.50
CA GLU A 181 3.25 -11.45 -14.67
C GLU A 181 3.65 -10.83 -13.33
N ARG A 182 2.66 -10.47 -12.50
CA ARG A 182 2.90 -9.87 -11.20
C ARG A 182 3.67 -10.78 -10.25
N PHE A 183 3.21 -12.01 -10.08
CA PHE A 183 3.87 -12.99 -9.22
C PHE A 183 5.26 -13.36 -9.75
N TRP A 184 5.43 -13.43 -11.06
CA TRP A 184 6.75 -13.67 -11.64
C TRP A 184 7.71 -12.51 -11.33
N GLN A 185 7.26 -11.27 -11.45
CA GLN A 185 8.05 -10.10 -11.08
C GLN A 185 8.43 -10.10 -9.59
N ASP A 186 7.49 -10.44 -8.71
CA ASP A 186 7.70 -10.40 -7.26
C ASP A 186 8.57 -11.57 -6.75
N TRP A 187 8.43 -12.76 -7.34
CA TRP A 187 8.99 -14.00 -6.76
C TRP A 187 10.08 -14.63 -7.59
N CYS A 188 10.05 -14.45 -8.91
CA CYS A 188 10.95 -15.15 -9.84
C CYS A 188 12.09 -14.26 -10.34
N TYR A 189 12.01 -12.95 -10.11
CA TYR A 189 13.06 -12.02 -10.49
C TYR A 189 14.22 -12.05 -9.48
N GLY A 190 15.20 -12.94 -9.69
CA GLY A 190 16.38 -13.04 -8.82
C GLY A 190 17.09 -14.39 -8.90
N TYR A 191 18.08 -14.59 -8.01
CA TYR A 191 18.89 -15.81 -7.98
C TYR A 191 18.18 -17.00 -7.31
N ALA A 192 17.21 -16.76 -6.43
CA ALA A 192 16.48 -17.79 -5.69
C ALA A 192 14.98 -17.46 -5.66
N PRO A 193 14.19 -18.09 -6.55
CA PRO A 193 12.75 -17.87 -6.59
C PRO A 193 12.05 -18.32 -5.30
N SER A 194 11.22 -17.46 -4.72
CA SER A 194 10.47 -17.76 -3.50
C SER A 194 9.27 -16.82 -3.31
N VAL A 195 8.22 -17.32 -2.65
CA VAL A 195 7.12 -16.46 -2.18
C VAL A 195 7.64 -15.60 -1.03
N TRP A 196 7.69 -14.28 -1.25
CA TRP A 196 8.08 -13.32 -0.23
C TRP A 196 6.85 -12.78 0.49
N ILE A 197 6.97 -12.70 1.81
CA ILE A 197 5.99 -12.10 2.72
C ILE A 197 6.74 -11.06 3.55
N THR A 198 6.22 -9.84 3.61
CA THR A 198 6.86 -8.76 4.37
C THR A 198 6.89 -9.03 5.88
N ALA A 199 7.89 -8.50 6.57
CA ALA A 199 8.03 -8.64 8.02
C ALA A 199 6.99 -7.85 8.82
N PHE A 200 6.22 -6.97 8.17
CA PHE A 200 5.17 -6.16 8.82
C PHE A 200 3.86 -6.91 9.06
N TRP A 201 3.71 -8.11 8.50
CA TRP A 201 2.55 -8.93 8.80
C TRP A 201 2.53 -9.36 10.27
N GLU A 202 1.38 -9.14 10.91
CA GLU A 202 1.08 -9.74 12.20
C GLU A 202 0.40 -11.10 12.01
N SER A 203 0.62 -12.02 12.95
CA SER A 203 -0.15 -13.28 12.97
C SER A 203 -1.59 -12.99 13.41
N PRO A 204 -2.63 -13.57 12.77
CA PRO A 204 -2.57 -14.64 11.76
C PRO A 204 -2.56 -14.17 10.29
N ASP A 205 -2.53 -12.86 10.03
CA ASP A 205 -2.73 -12.29 8.69
C ASP A 205 -1.63 -12.69 7.69
N GLY A 206 -0.36 -12.71 8.11
CA GLY A 206 0.75 -13.14 7.23
C GLY A 206 0.63 -14.60 6.79
N THR A 207 0.11 -15.47 7.67
CA THR A 207 -0.18 -16.87 7.31
C THR A 207 -1.30 -16.95 6.29
N ALA A 208 -2.37 -16.17 6.46
CA ALA A 208 -3.47 -16.14 5.49
C ALA A 208 -3.02 -15.65 4.11
N ALA A 209 -2.14 -14.64 4.03
CA ALA A 209 -1.57 -14.18 2.77
C ALA A 209 -0.70 -15.26 2.12
N PHE A 210 0.19 -15.91 2.89
CA PHE A 210 1.02 -17.00 2.39
C PHE A 210 0.20 -18.20 1.91
N ASP A 211 -0.81 -18.62 2.68
CA ASP A 211 -1.72 -19.71 2.32
C ASP A 211 -2.50 -19.39 1.05
N PHE A 212 -2.88 -18.12 0.85
CA PHE A 212 -3.53 -17.68 -0.38
C PHE A 212 -2.60 -17.83 -1.59
N TYR A 213 -1.37 -17.31 -1.52
CA TYR A 213 -0.41 -17.39 -2.63
C TYR A 213 -0.04 -18.83 -2.96
N THR A 214 0.12 -19.67 -1.94
CA THR A 214 0.54 -21.06 -2.08
C THR A 214 -0.61 -22.05 -2.24
N SER A 215 -1.85 -21.55 -2.36
CA SER A 215 -3.03 -22.38 -2.48
C SER A 215 -3.04 -23.24 -3.75
N GLU A 216 -3.65 -24.42 -3.66
CA GLU A 216 -3.86 -25.31 -4.81
C GLU A 216 -4.65 -24.60 -5.93
N VAL A 217 -5.55 -23.69 -5.57
CA VAL A 217 -6.32 -22.90 -6.54
C VAL A 217 -5.39 -21.98 -7.34
N MET A 218 -4.46 -21.27 -6.70
CA MET A 218 -3.49 -20.43 -7.43
C MET A 218 -2.55 -21.27 -8.29
N TYR A 219 -2.04 -22.39 -7.75
CA TYR A 219 -1.22 -23.34 -8.52
C TYR A 219 -1.91 -23.80 -9.80
N ARG A 220 -3.14 -24.33 -9.70
CA ARG A 220 -3.90 -24.83 -10.85
C ARG A 220 -4.16 -23.74 -11.87
N ARG A 221 -4.41 -22.50 -11.44
CA ARG A 221 -4.58 -21.36 -12.36
C ARG A 221 -3.30 -21.10 -13.16
N MET A 222 -2.14 -21.10 -12.51
CA MET A 222 -0.85 -20.86 -13.18
C MET A 222 -0.50 -22.01 -14.13
N GLN A 223 -0.70 -23.26 -13.72
CA GLN A 223 -0.52 -24.42 -14.60
C GLN A 223 -1.45 -24.38 -15.82
N GLN A 224 -2.73 -24.09 -15.61
CA GLN A 224 -3.69 -24.03 -16.72
C GLN A 224 -3.29 -22.94 -17.72
N LEU A 225 -2.83 -21.78 -17.25
CA LEU A 225 -2.33 -20.72 -18.13
C LEU A 225 -1.06 -21.17 -18.88
N ALA A 226 -0.13 -21.84 -18.20
CA ALA A 226 1.13 -22.30 -18.77
C ALA A 226 0.94 -23.32 -19.91
N PHE A 227 -0.05 -24.21 -19.79
CA PHE A 227 -0.31 -25.29 -20.77
C PHE A 227 -1.44 -24.99 -21.76
N ASP A 228 -2.03 -23.80 -21.73
CA ASP A 228 -3.02 -23.38 -22.73
C ASP A 228 -2.32 -23.06 -24.06
N ASP A 229 -2.71 -23.75 -25.14
CA ASP A 229 -2.16 -23.58 -26.49
C ASP A 229 -2.30 -22.14 -27.03
N GLY A 230 -3.23 -21.34 -26.48
CA GLY A 230 -3.44 -19.94 -26.81
C GLY A 230 -2.54 -18.94 -26.05
N THR A 231 -1.80 -19.39 -25.03
CA THR A 231 -0.94 -18.52 -24.22
C THR A 231 0.36 -18.20 -24.96
N PRO A 232 0.77 -16.92 -25.05
CA PRO A 232 2.09 -16.56 -25.61
C PRO A 232 3.23 -17.28 -24.89
N PRO A 233 4.28 -17.75 -25.59
CA PRO A 233 5.36 -18.54 -24.98
C PRO A 233 6.03 -17.88 -23.77
N GLU A 234 6.28 -16.58 -23.83
CA GLU A 234 6.87 -15.82 -22.70
C GLU A 234 5.97 -15.85 -21.46
N LEU A 235 4.66 -15.68 -21.64
CA LEU A 235 3.71 -15.73 -20.53
C LEU A 235 3.53 -17.15 -20.00
N SER A 236 3.59 -18.16 -20.87
CA SER A 236 3.58 -19.57 -20.49
C SER A 236 4.77 -19.93 -19.60
N GLU A 237 5.98 -19.48 -19.96
CA GLU A 237 7.19 -19.67 -19.16
C GLU A 237 7.09 -18.99 -17.79
N LYS A 238 6.64 -17.72 -17.74
CA LYS A 238 6.41 -17.00 -16.48
C LYS A 238 5.41 -17.74 -15.59
N ALA A 239 4.29 -18.17 -16.14
CA ALA A 239 3.26 -18.91 -15.40
C ALA A 239 3.79 -20.25 -14.86
N LEU A 240 4.61 -20.97 -15.63
CA LEU A 240 5.23 -22.21 -15.18
C LEU A 240 6.20 -21.98 -14.01
N MET A 241 7.08 -20.98 -14.11
CA MET A 241 7.99 -20.62 -13.01
C MET A 241 7.24 -20.26 -11.73
N VAL A 242 6.15 -19.50 -11.85
CA VAL A 242 5.30 -19.16 -10.69
C VAL A 242 4.64 -20.42 -10.11
N ALA A 243 4.14 -21.33 -10.95
CA ALA A 243 3.56 -22.59 -10.49
C ALA A 243 4.58 -23.45 -9.72
N GLU A 244 5.83 -23.53 -10.18
CA GLU A 244 6.93 -24.23 -9.51
C GLU A 244 7.23 -23.63 -8.13
N VAL A 245 7.27 -22.29 -8.04
CA VAL A 245 7.45 -21.58 -6.75
C VAL A 245 6.31 -21.88 -5.79
N ILE A 246 5.06 -21.88 -6.26
CA ILE A 246 3.89 -22.23 -5.45
C ILE A 246 4.00 -23.68 -4.94
N GLU A 247 4.29 -24.62 -5.84
CA GLU A 247 4.39 -26.06 -5.51
C GLU A 247 5.50 -26.34 -4.50
N ALA A 248 6.66 -25.68 -4.62
CA ALA A 248 7.77 -25.82 -3.69
C ALA A 248 7.42 -25.40 -2.25
N ASN A 249 6.38 -24.58 -2.10
CA ASN A 249 5.91 -24.06 -0.82
C ASN A 249 4.55 -24.65 -0.39
N ALA A 250 4.00 -25.59 -1.17
CA ALA A 250 2.68 -26.15 -0.96
C ALA A 250 2.62 -27.14 0.21
N THR A 251 1.71 -26.93 1.15
CA THR A 251 1.38 -27.90 2.20
C THR A 251 0.50 -29.04 1.68
N TRP A 252 -0.31 -28.78 0.66
CA TRP A 252 -1.22 -29.76 0.02
C TRP A 252 -0.50 -30.80 -0.85
N ASN A 253 0.80 -30.62 -1.13
CA ASN A 253 1.61 -31.55 -1.91
C ASN A 253 2.54 -32.42 -1.04
N GLN A 254 2.49 -32.29 0.28
CA GLN A 254 3.24 -33.16 1.17
C GLN A 254 2.41 -34.41 1.48
N PRO A 255 2.94 -35.63 1.25
CA PRO A 255 2.26 -36.84 1.71
C PRO A 255 2.16 -36.78 3.24
N ASP A 256 0.97 -37.06 3.78
CA ASP A 256 0.67 -37.06 5.22
C ASP A 256 1.86 -37.57 6.04
N GLN A 257 2.51 -36.68 6.80
CA GLN A 257 3.50 -37.04 7.81
C GLN A 257 2.81 -37.45 9.12
#